data_AF-A0A914SS14-F1
#
_entry.id   AF-A0A914SS14-F1
#
_cell.length_a   1.000
_cell.length_b   1.000
_cell.length_c   1.000
_cell.angle_alpha   90.00
_cell.angle_beta   90.00
_cell.angle_gamma   90.00
#
_symmetry.space_group_name_H-M   'P 1'
#
loop_
_entity.id
_entity.type
_entity.pdbx_description
1 polymer ?
#
loop_
_entity_poly.entity_id
_entity_poly.type
_entity_poly.pdbx_seq_one_letter_code
_entity_poly.pdbx_strand_id
1 'polypeptide(L)'
;MESNHGCISPPVITDDDEMSITSPNSNSNNKSGEPCLVCGIPTNKIHFQVNSCRACAAFFRRSIKLKSPYRCQRSIGSCDVTLK
;
A
#
# COMPACT_ATOMS: atom_id res chain seq x y z
N MET A 1 9.97 -0.99 38.69
CA MET A 1 9.79 -1.99 37.63
C MET A 1 8.98 -1.32 36.54
N GLU A 2 9.63 -0.50 35.72
CA GLU A 2 8.99 0.29 34.67
C GLU A 2 9.39 -0.32 33.34
N SER A 3 8.40 -0.93 32.67
CA SER A 3 8.55 -1.56 31.36
C SER A 3 8.59 -0.47 30.29
N ASN A 4 9.80 -0.08 29.91
CA ASN A 4 10.06 0.77 28.74
C ASN A 4 9.62 0.04 27.46
N HIS A 5 8.36 0.20 27.05
CA HIS A 5 7.93 -0.05 25.68
C HIS A 5 8.45 1.09 24.79
N GLY A 6 9.75 1.05 24.48
CA GLY A 6 10.37 1.94 23.51
C GLY A 6 9.79 1.68 22.12
N CYS A 7 8.90 2.56 21.68
CA CYS A 7 8.56 2.69 20.27
C CYS A 7 9.84 3.09 19.52
N ILE A 8 10.48 2.12 18.87
CA ILE A 8 11.58 2.39 17.94
C ILE A 8 10.96 3.14 16.75
N SER A 9 11.20 4.44 16.71
CA SER A 9 10.82 5.31 15.59
C SER A 9 11.38 4.72 14.28
N PRO A 10 10.56 4.51 13.24
CA PRO A 10 11.07 4.14 11.94
C PRO A 10 11.96 5.27 11.39
N PRO A 11 12.98 4.95 10.57
CA PRO A 11 13.91 5.93 10.03
C PRO A 11 13.15 7.00 9.24
N VAL A 12 13.48 8.25 9.53
CA VAL A 12 13.02 9.44 8.79
C VAL A 12 13.56 9.31 7.36
N ILE A 13 12.66 9.16 6.39
CA ILE A 13 12.97 9.30 4.96
C ILE A 13 12.65 10.76 4.60
N THR A 14 13.68 11.60 4.55
CA THR A 14 13.62 12.91 3.91
C THR A 14 13.89 12.74 2.43
N ASP A 15 12.83 12.67 1.63
CA ASP A 15 12.83 13.12 0.25
C ASP A 15 11.50 13.87 0.08
N ASP A 16 11.57 15.13 -0.37
CA ASP A 16 10.50 16.14 -0.48
C ASP A 16 9.31 15.77 -1.40
N ASP A 17 8.74 14.58 -1.24
CA ASP A 17 7.59 14.10 -2.01
C ASP A 17 6.54 13.47 -1.08
N GLU A 18 5.94 14.38 -0.30
CA GLU A 18 4.68 14.31 0.46
C GLU A 18 4.39 12.98 1.18
N MET A 19 4.73 12.96 2.47
CA MET A 19 4.12 12.06 3.45
C MET A 19 2.66 12.50 3.68
N SER A 20 1.73 11.97 2.90
CA SER A 20 0.35 11.90 3.34
C SER A 20 0.17 10.62 4.16
N ILE A 21 0.19 10.77 5.48
CA ILE A 21 -0.49 9.83 6.38
C ILE A 21 -1.98 9.93 6.02
N THR A 22 -2.45 9.15 5.06
CA THR A 22 -3.87 8.81 5.02
C THR A 22 -4.01 7.65 5.99
N SER A 23 -4.37 7.98 7.23
CA SER A 23 -5.10 7.05 8.10
C SER A 23 -6.14 6.30 7.26
N PRO A 24 -6.50 5.04 7.59
CA PRO A 24 -7.68 4.40 7.02
C PRO A 24 -8.92 5.10 7.59
N ASN A 25 -9.15 6.33 7.18
CA ASN A 25 -10.34 7.09 7.49
C ASN A 25 -10.84 7.66 6.17
N SER A 26 -11.87 6.99 5.66
CA SER A 26 -12.66 7.39 4.51
C SER A 26 -13.03 8.87 4.66
N ASN A 27 -12.37 9.73 3.89
CA ASN A 27 -12.90 11.06 3.59
C ASN A 27 -12.33 11.55 2.26
N SER A 28 -13.20 11.41 1.26
CA SER A 28 -13.14 11.95 -0.08
C SER A 28 -12.59 13.38 -0.08
N ASN A 29 -11.32 13.54 -0.40
CA ASN A 29 -10.76 14.81 -0.82
C ASN A 29 -10.08 14.57 -2.16
N ASN A 30 -10.71 15.11 -3.20
CA ASN A 30 -10.36 15.01 -4.62
C ASN A 30 -8.91 15.47 -4.89
N LYS A 31 -7.91 14.65 -4.54
CA LYS A 31 -6.58 14.73 -5.14
C LYS A 31 -6.66 13.96 -6.45
N SER A 32 -6.69 14.71 -7.56
CA SER A 32 -6.73 14.24 -8.94
C SER A 32 -5.44 13.50 -9.32
N GLY A 33 -5.28 12.29 -8.80
CA GLY A 33 -4.22 11.38 -9.21
C GLY A 33 -4.79 10.24 -10.05
N GLU A 34 -3.98 9.73 -10.97
CA GLU A 34 -4.35 8.58 -11.79
C GLU A 34 -4.62 7.36 -10.88
N PRO A 35 -5.64 6.54 -11.17
CA PRO A 35 -5.99 5.43 -10.30
C PRO A 35 -4.90 4.35 -10.33
N CYS A 36 -4.53 3.83 -9.15
CA CYS A 36 -3.71 2.65 -9.03
C CYS A 36 -4.34 1.49 -9.83
N LEU A 37 -3.60 0.90 -10.76
CA LEU A 37 -4.11 -0.15 -11.65
C LEU A 37 -4.39 -1.48 -10.93
N VAL A 38 -4.10 -1.56 -9.63
CA VAL A 38 -4.36 -2.74 -8.79
C VAL A 38 -5.59 -2.56 -7.90
N CYS A 39 -5.71 -1.44 -7.18
CA CYS A 39 -6.76 -1.23 -6.17
C CYS A 39 -7.57 0.07 -6.34
N GLY A 40 -7.29 0.85 -7.38
CA GLY A 40 -8.03 2.08 -7.71
C GLY A 40 -7.69 3.31 -6.87
N ILE A 41 -6.90 3.18 -5.79
CA ILE A 41 -6.49 4.33 -4.96
C ILE A 41 -5.75 5.36 -5.83
N PRO A 42 -6.11 6.66 -5.76
CA PRO A 42 -5.42 7.70 -6.51
C PRO A 42 -3.94 7.75 -6.14
N THR A 43 -3.07 7.69 -7.15
CA THR A 43 -1.62 7.72 -6.96
C THR A 43 -0.92 8.34 -8.16
N ASN A 44 0.08 9.17 -7.87
CA ASN A 44 0.91 9.80 -8.89
C ASN A 44 2.27 9.11 -9.06
N LYS A 45 2.48 7.98 -8.37
CA LYS A 45 3.77 7.29 -8.32
C LYS A 45 3.73 6.02 -9.15
N ILE A 46 4.77 5.83 -9.95
CA ILE A 46 4.99 4.61 -10.72
C ILE A 46 5.94 3.68 -9.93
N HIS A 47 5.52 2.45 -9.70
CA HIS A 47 6.39 1.41 -9.14
C HIS A 47 6.48 0.25 -10.13
N PHE A 48 7.71 -0.24 -10.35
CA PHE A 48 7.96 -1.35 -11.30
C PHE A 48 7.36 -1.10 -12.69
N GLN A 49 7.51 0.14 -13.18
CA GLN A 49 6.96 0.63 -14.46
C GLN A 49 5.43 0.57 -14.61
N VAL A 50 4.68 0.39 -13.51
CA VAL A 50 3.21 0.37 -13.48
C VAL A 50 2.68 1.40 -12.49
N ASN A 51 1.59 2.09 -12.84
CA ASN A 51 0.91 2.99 -11.91
C ASN A 51 0.30 2.19 -10.75
N SER A 52 0.96 2.23 -9.59
CA SER A 52 0.57 1.43 -8.44
C SER A 52 0.89 2.16 -7.14
N CYS A 53 0.01 2.02 -6.16
CA CYS A 53 0.21 2.66 -4.86
C CYS A 53 1.31 1.94 -4.05
N ARG A 54 1.84 2.63 -3.04
CA ARG A 54 2.88 2.10 -2.13
C ARG A 54 2.51 0.74 -1.53
N ALA A 55 1.25 0.55 -1.14
CA ALA A 55 0.79 -0.70 -0.53
C ALA A 55 0.85 -1.87 -1.53
N CYS A 56 0.37 -1.68 -2.77
CA CYS A 56 0.43 -2.70 -3.82
C CYS A 56 1.87 -3.03 -4.25
N ALA A 57 2.74 -2.02 -4.32
CA ALA A 57 4.16 -2.24 -4.62
C ALA A 57 4.88 -3.03 -3.50
N ALA A 58 4.60 -2.70 -2.23
CA ALA A 58 5.11 -3.48 -1.09
C ALA A 58 4.56 -4.92 -1.07
N PHE A 59 3.25 -5.02 -1.36
CA PHE A 59 2.53 -6.17 -1.92
C PHE A 59 3.43 -7.13 -2.71
N PHE A 60 3.58 -6.74 -3.95
CA PHE A 60 4.27 -7.45 -5.00
C PHE A 60 5.71 -7.84 -4.62
N ARG A 61 6.45 -6.91 -4.01
CA ARG A 61 7.84 -7.18 -3.57
C ARG A 61 7.91 -8.31 -2.54
N ARG A 62 6.96 -8.41 -1.61
CA ARG A 62 6.89 -9.52 -0.64
C ARG A 62 6.49 -10.82 -1.33
N SER A 63 5.53 -10.76 -2.25
CA SER A 63 5.05 -11.91 -3.02
C SER A 63 6.17 -12.59 -3.82
N ILE A 64 7.03 -11.82 -4.49
CA ILE A 64 8.18 -12.36 -5.22
C ILE A 64 9.15 -13.09 -4.26
N LYS A 65 9.41 -12.51 -3.08
CA LYS A 65 10.35 -13.08 -2.11
C LYS A 65 9.82 -14.37 -1.46
N LEU A 66 8.50 -14.49 -1.29
CA LEU A 66 7.88 -15.64 -0.62
C LEU A 66 8.03 -16.95 -1.41
N LYS A 67 8.29 -16.90 -2.73
CA LYS A 67 8.48 -18.05 -3.63
C LYS A 67 7.39 -19.13 -3.58
N SER A 68 6.26 -18.87 -2.93
CA SER A 68 5.15 -19.78 -2.74
C SER A 68 3.85 -19.14 -3.24
N PRO A 69 3.00 -19.87 -3.98
CA PRO A 69 1.77 -19.32 -4.52
C PRO A 69 0.74 -19.04 -3.42
N TYR A 70 0.05 -17.91 -3.51
CA TYR A 70 -1.12 -17.64 -2.68
C TYR A 70 -2.27 -18.56 -3.09
N ARG A 71 -2.98 -19.10 -2.11
CA ARG A 71 -4.21 -19.87 -2.33
C ARG A 71 -5.42 -19.01 -2.02
N CYS A 72 -6.31 -18.84 -2.99
CA CYS A 72 -7.60 -18.18 -2.76
C CYS A 72 -8.47 -19.12 -1.92
N GLN A 73 -8.77 -18.73 -0.68
CA GLN A 73 -9.55 -19.58 0.24
C GLN A 73 -10.98 -19.85 -0.27
N ARG A 74 -11.56 -18.91 -1.01
CA ARG A 74 -12.92 -19.06 -1.59
C ARG A 74 -12.93 -19.76 -2.94
N SER A 75 -11.76 -20.05 -3.53
CA SER A 75 -11.63 -20.66 -4.86
C SER A 75 -12.30 -19.89 -6.02
N ILE A 76 -12.69 -18.63 -5.80
CA ILE A 76 -13.36 -17.79 -6.81
C ILE A 76 -12.33 -17.23 -7.82
N GLY A 77 -11.14 -16.84 -7.34
CA GLY A 77 -10.07 -16.29 -8.18
C GLY A 77 -10.31 -14.87 -8.73
N SER A 78 -11.53 -14.33 -8.63
CA SER A 78 -11.91 -12.99 -9.11
C SER A 78 -12.37 -12.05 -8.00
N CYS A 79 -11.62 -11.98 -6.89
CA CYS A 79 -11.94 -11.07 -5.79
C CYS A 79 -11.83 -9.61 -6.25
N ASP A 80 -12.83 -8.79 -5.94
CA ASP A 80 -12.72 -7.33 -6.07
C ASP A 80 -11.69 -6.82 -5.04
N VAL A 81 -10.64 -6.19 -5.55
CA VAL A 81 -9.51 -5.66 -4.79
C VAL A 81 -9.55 -4.13 -4.70
N THR A 82 -10.62 -3.52 -5.22
CA THR A 82 -10.87 -2.08 -5.12
C THR A 82 -11.22 -1.74 -3.68
N LEU A 83 -10.66 -0.64 -3.17
CA LEU A 83 -11.12 -0.12 -1.88
C LEU A 83 -12.53 0.49 -2.05
N LYS A 84 -13.46 0.05 -1.21
CA LYS A 84 -14.76 0.72 -1.01
C LYS A 84 -14.64 1.73 0.12
#